data_AF-W1YRZ3-F1
#
_entry.id   AF-W1YRZ3-F1
#
_cell.length_a   1.000
_cell.length_b   1.000
_cell.length_c   1.000
_cell.angle_alpha   90.00
_cell.angle_beta   90.00
_cell.angle_gamma   90.00
#
_symmetry.space_group_name_H-M   'P 1'
#
loop_
_entity.id
_entity.type
_entity.pdbx_description
1 polymer ?
#
loop_
_entity_poly.entity_id
_entity_poly.type
_entity_poly.pdbx_seq_one_letter_code
_entity_poly.pdbx_strand_id
1 'polypeptide(L)' 'KVGDSVLITGKIYSARDAAHKVMTEALARGEKLPIDWTNKFVYYLGPTPAKPGDPIGSAGPTTSGRMDAYTPTMLDQ' A
#
# COMPACT_ATOMS: atom_id res chain seq x y z
N LYS A 1 -20.87 -2.82 4.02
CA LYS A 1 -21.44 -2.56 2.68
C LYS A 1 -20.76 -1.34 2.09
N VAL A 2 -20.85 -1.15 0.77
CA VAL A 2 -20.38 0.12 0.16
C VAL A 2 -21.11 1.27 0.85
N GLY A 3 -20.36 2.28 1.28
CA GLY A 3 -20.88 3.43 2.05
C GLY A 3 -20.79 3.29 3.57
N ASP A 4 -20.44 2.10 4.10
CA ASP A 4 -20.26 1.94 5.55
C ASP A 4 -18.99 2.67 6.01
N SER A 5 -19.10 3.36 7.14
CA SER A 5 -17.94 3.88 7.84
C SER A 5 -17.25 2.75 8.61
N VAL A 6 -15.94 2.66 8.47
CA VAL A 6 -15.11 1.66 9.14
C VAL A 6 -13.97 2.33 9.87
N LEU A 7 -13.59 1.78 11.02
CA LEU A 7 -12.36 2.11 11.73
C LEU A 7 -11.41 0.92 11.61
N ILE A 8 -10.20 1.19 11.10
CA ILE A 8 -9.18 0.16 10.90
C ILE A 8 -8.18 0.27 12.04
N THR A 9 -7.90 -0.85 12.72
CA THR A 9 -6.87 -0.94 13.77
C THR A 9 -5.97 -2.12 13.47
N GLY A 10 -4.66 -1.91 13.62
CA GLY A 10 -3.65 -2.95 13.42
C GLY A 10 -2.49 -2.45 12.56
N LYS A 11 -1.80 -3.40 11.91
CA LYS A 11 -0.65 -3.11 11.07
C LYS A 11 -1.11 -2.72 9.66
N ILE A 12 -0.73 -1.51 9.24
CA ILE A 12 -1.02 -0.97 7.91
C ILE A 12 0.32 -0.72 7.22
N TYR A 13 0.44 -1.19 5.97
CA TYR A 13 1.62 -0.97 5.14
C TYR A 13 1.38 0.22 4.21
N SER A 14 2.38 1.07 4.00
CA SER A 14 2.31 2.14 3.01
C SER A 14 3.02 1.74 1.73
N ALA A 15 2.33 1.80 0.59
CA ALA A 15 2.94 1.62 -0.72
C ALA A 15 2.19 2.46 -1.76
N ARG A 16 2.91 3.01 -2.75
CA ARG A 16 2.32 3.75 -3.87
C ARG A 16 3.03 3.38 -5.17
N ASP A 17 2.91 4.23 -6.18
CA ASP A 17 3.41 4.09 -7.55
C ASP A 17 4.73 3.28 -7.69
N ALA A 18 5.83 3.75 -7.10
CA ALA A 18 7.14 3.10 -7.24
C ALA A 18 7.22 1.71 -6.58
N ALA A 19 6.60 1.54 -5.42
CA ALA A 19 6.57 0.26 -4.73
C ALA A 19 5.73 -0.76 -5.51
N HIS A 20 4.56 -0.36 -6.02
CA HIS A 20 3.71 -1.23 -6.83
C HIS A 20 4.43 -1.67 -8.10
N LYS A 21 5.10 -0.74 -8.80
CA LYS A 21 5.91 -1.05 -9.98
C LYS A 21 6.95 -2.13 -9.68
N VAL A 22 7.79 -1.92 -8.66
CA VAL A 22 8.85 -2.87 -8.29
C VAL A 22 8.28 -4.24 -7.92
N MET A 23 7.17 -4.27 -7.18
CA MET A 23 6.50 -5.53 -6.80
C MET A 23 5.96 -6.26 -8.03
N THR A 24 5.24 -5.59 -8.91
CA THR A 24 4.70 -6.23 -10.12
C THR A 24 5.79 -6.70 -11.08
N GLU A 25 6.90 -5.96 -11.19
CA GLU A 25 8.05 -6.37 -12.00
C GLU A 25 8.75 -7.60 -11.40
N ALA A 26 8.86 -7.68 -10.08
CA ALA A 26 9.38 -8.87 -9.39
C ALA A 26 8.50 -10.09 -9.63
N LEU A 27 7.17 -9.94 -9.48
CA LEU A 27 6.20 -11.01 -9.77
C LEU A 27 6.28 -11.46 -11.24
N ALA A 28 6.43 -10.53 -12.18
CA ALA A 28 6.59 -10.85 -13.61
C ALA A 28 7.87 -11.65 -13.90
N ARG A 29 8.91 -11.51 -13.05
CA ARG A 29 10.14 -12.33 -13.11
C ARG A 29 10.03 -13.65 -12.34
N GLY A 30 8.88 -13.97 -11.73
CA GLY A 30 8.69 -15.15 -10.89
C GLY A 30 9.40 -15.05 -9.53
N GLU A 31 9.78 -13.85 -9.10
CA GLU A 31 10.42 -13.62 -7.81
C GLU A 31 9.38 -13.55 -6.69
N LYS A 32 9.80 -13.92 -5.48
CA LYS A 32 8.97 -13.77 -4.28
C LYS A 32 9.05 -12.34 -3.78
N LEU A 33 7.91 -11.76 -3.40
CA LEU A 33 7.88 -10.48 -2.73
C LEU A 33 8.46 -10.59 -1.30
N PRO A 34 9.02 -9.48 -0.76
CA PRO A 34 9.58 -9.48 0.59
C PRO A 34 8.53 -9.66 1.69
N ILE A 35 7.24 -9.53 1.35
CA ILE A 35 6.11 -9.72 2.25
C ILE A 35 5.01 -10.51 1.55
N ASP A 36 4.32 -11.37 2.31
CA ASP A 36 3.05 -11.98 1.91
C ASP A 36 1.91 -10.98 2.15
N TRP A 37 1.20 -10.63 1.08
CA TRP A 37 0.11 -9.67 1.09
C TRP A 37 -1.23 -10.26 1.52
N THR A 38 -1.32 -11.57 1.68
CA THR A 38 -2.53 -12.25 2.16
C THR A 38 -2.95 -11.68 3.51
N ASN A 39 -4.20 -11.21 3.60
CA ASN A 39 -4.78 -10.58 4.79
C ASN A 39 -3.97 -9.39 5.33
N LYS A 40 -3.36 -8.57 4.46
CA LYS A 40 -2.67 -7.33 4.83
C LYS A 40 -3.36 -6.11 4.23
N PHE A 41 -3.26 -4.98 4.94
CA PHE A 41 -3.75 -3.69 4.45
C PHE A 41 -2.60 -2.90 3.82
N VAL A 42 -2.85 -2.41 2.61
CA VAL A 42 -2.02 -1.39 1.97
C VAL A 42 -2.78 -0.07 1.96
N TYR A 43 -2.16 0.98 2.48
CA TYR A 43 -2.67 2.33 2.45
C TYR A 43 -1.79 3.17 1.50
N TYR A 44 -2.40 3.63 0.41
CA TYR A 44 -1.71 4.40 -0.61
C TYR A 44 -1.40 5.81 -0.09
N LEU A 45 -0.21 5.99 0.47
CA LEU A 45 0.25 7.25 1.04
C LEU A 45 1.78 7.39 0.89
N GLY A 46 2.26 8.63 1.03
CA GLY A 46 3.68 8.92 1.25
C GLY A 46 3.78 9.94 2.40
N PRO A 47 4.21 9.54 3.60
CA PRO A 47 4.11 10.40 4.76
C PRO A 47 5.13 11.54 4.65
N THR A 48 4.80 12.71 5.20
CA THR A 48 5.80 13.77 5.34
C THR A 48 6.83 13.38 6.41
N PRO A 49 7.98 14.06 6.46
CA PRO A 49 8.91 13.90 7.58
C PRO A 49 8.21 14.13 8.92
N ALA A 50 8.57 13.32 9.92
CA ALA A 50 8.09 13.49 11.29
C ALA A 50 8.74 14.72 11.95
N LYS A 51 7.98 15.41 12.80
CA LYS A 51 8.54 16.45 13.69
C LYS A 51 9.24 15.78 14.88
N PRO A 52 10.15 16.49 15.57
CA PRO A 52 10.75 15.95 16.79
C PRO A 52 9.69 15.53 17.82
N GLY A 53 9.75 14.28 18.27
CA GLY A 53 8.79 13.70 19.22
C GLY A 53 7.60 12.97 18.59
N ASP A 54 7.34 13.16 17.29
CA ASP A 54 6.25 12.48 16.59
C ASP A 54 6.72 11.17 15.92
N PRO A 55 5.91 10.09 15.96
CA PRO A 55 6.28 8.83 15.34
C PRO A 55 6.20 8.84 13.80
N ILE A 56 5.41 9.75 13.22
CA ILE A 56 5.19 9.88 11.78
C ILE A 56 4.75 11.30 11.44
N GLY A 57 5.07 11.79 10.25
CA GLY A 57 4.50 13.04 9.74
C GLY A 57 3.08 12.86 9.20
N SER A 58 2.57 13.88 8.51
CA SER A 58 1.25 13.87 7.89
C SER A 58 1.10 12.69 6.91
N ALA A 59 0.06 11.88 7.09
CA ALA A 59 -0.16 10.61 6.39
C ALA A 59 -1.49 10.59 5.60
N GLY A 60 -1.72 11.63 4.79
CA GLY A 60 -2.90 11.73 3.92
C GLY A 60 -2.86 10.75 2.73
N PRO A 61 -4.02 10.37 2.18
CA PRO A 61 -4.10 9.42 1.07
C PRO A 61 -3.55 10.03 -0.22
N THR A 62 -3.21 9.18 -1.17
CA THR A 62 -3.02 9.55 -2.58
C THR A 62 -4.10 8.93 -3.46
N THR A 63 -4.24 9.43 -4.69
CA THR A 63 -5.23 8.95 -5.67
C THR A 63 -5.08 7.44 -5.92
N SER A 64 -6.12 6.66 -5.62
CA SER A 64 -6.11 5.20 -5.75
C SER A 64 -6.02 4.73 -7.20
N GLY A 65 -6.67 5.44 -8.14
CA GLY A 65 -6.73 5.05 -9.55
C GLY A 65 -5.37 4.91 -10.24
N ARG A 66 -4.30 5.50 -9.68
CA ARG A 66 -2.93 5.31 -10.22
C ARG A 66 -2.39 3.90 -9.99
N MET A 67 -3.01 3.13 -9.09
CA MET A 67 -2.63 1.75 -8.79
C MET A 67 -3.48 0.72 -9.54
N ASP A 68 -4.48 1.14 -10.33
CA ASP A 68 -5.41 0.23 -11.03
C ASP A 68 -4.68 -0.72 -11.99
N ALA A 69 -3.62 -0.25 -12.65
CA ALA A 69 -2.81 -1.07 -13.55
C ALA A 69 -2.03 -2.20 -12.83
N TYR A 70 -1.72 -2.02 -11.54
CA TYR A 70 -0.95 -2.98 -10.75
C TYR A 70 -1.84 -3.90 -9.90
N THR A 71 -3.02 -3.42 -9.51
CA THR A 71 -3.89 -4.07 -8.52
C THR A 71 -4.30 -5.49 -8.90
N PRO A 72 -4.68 -5.82 -10.16
CA PRO A 72 -4.99 -7.21 -10.54
C PRO A 72 -3.85 -8.18 -10.26
N THR A 73 -2.64 -7.87 -10.75
CA THR A 73 -1.44 -8.68 -10.50
C THR A 73 -1.15 -8.86 -9.01
N MET A 74 -1.39 -7.81 -8.22
CA MET A 74 -1.17 -7.86 -6.77
C MET A 74 -2.21 -8.73 -6.04
N LEU A 75 -3.45 -8.78 -6.53
CA LEU A 75 -4.55 -9.58 -5.95
C LEU A 75 -4.51 -11.05 -6.40
N ASP A 76 -3.93 -11.33 -7.57
CA ASP A 76 -3.83 -12.67 -8.15
C ASP A 76 -2.64 -13.50 -7.60
N GLN A 77 -1.87 -12.94 -6.66
CA GLN A 77 -0.83 -13.65 -5.89
C GLN A 77 -1.43 -14.78 -5.03
#